data_AF-A0A8S8Y5D3-F1
#
_entry.id   AF-A0A8S8Y5D3-F1
#
_cell.length_a   1.000
_cell.length_b   1.000
_cell.length_c   1.000
_cell.angle_alpha   90.00
_cell.angle_beta   90.00
_cell.angle_gamma   90.00
#
_symmetry.space_group_name_H-M   'P 1'
#
loop_
_entity.id
_entity.type
_entity.pdbx_description
1 polymer ?
#
loop_
_entity_poly.entity_id
_entity_poly.type
_entity_poly.pdbx_seq_one_letter_code
_entity_poly.pdbx_strand_id
1 'polypeptide(L)' 'MAKIINELQRRLNDEFTLPPPKLDVVEVETPALNAQVMAEKIASAMERGWYYRRAGHSAAQNIMDAGARGVIITLAGS' A
#
# COMPACT_ATOMS: atom_id res chain seq x y z
N MET A 1 -16.61 -7.43 -0.89
CA MET A 1 -15.60 -7.76 0.14
C MET A 1 -15.68 -9.18 0.67
N ALA A 2 -16.84 -9.68 1.12
CA ALA A 2 -16.95 -11.06 1.65
C ALA A 2 -16.41 -12.15 0.69
N LYS A 3 -16.62 -12.00 -0.63
CA LYS A 3 -16.13 -12.96 -1.63
C LYS A 3 -14.59 -13.06 -1.67
N ILE A 4 -13.89 -11.93 -1.56
CA ILE A 4 -12.41 -11.88 -1.59
C ILE A 4 -11.82 -12.48 -0.31
N ILE A 5 -12.42 -12.17 0.84
CA ILE A 5 -11.98 -12.70 2.14
C ILE A 5 -12.14 -14.22 2.16
N ASN A 6 -13.31 -14.73 1.76
CA ASN A 6 -13.56 -16.17 1.70
C ASN A 6 -12.62 -16.88 0.71
N GLU A 7 -12.29 -16.24 -0.41
CA GLU A 7 -11.35 -16.77 -1.39
C GLU A 7 -9.92 -16.82 -0.86
N LEU A 8 -9.45 -15.77 -0.18
CA LEU A 8 -8.13 -15.74 0.48
C LEU A 8 -8.05 -16.76 1.61
N GLN A 9 -9.11 -16.92 2.42
CA GLN A 9 -9.21 -17.95 3.44
C GLN A 9 -9.10 -19.36 2.85
N ARG A 10 -9.78 -19.62 1.72
CA ARG A 10 -9.67 -20.89 1.01
C ARG A 10 -8.25 -21.15 0.54
N ARG A 11 -7.62 -20.17 -0.12
CA ARG A 11 -6.23 -20.28 -0.60
C ARG A 11 -5.24 -20.54 0.53
N LEU A 12 -5.43 -19.88 1.69
CA LEU A 12 -4.58 -20.12 2.86
C LEU A 12 -4.69 -21.55 3.40
N ASN A 13 -5.89 -22.15 3.37
CA ASN A 13 -6.08 -23.55 3.75
C ASN A 13 -5.50 -24.54 2.74
N ASP A 14 -5.61 -24.22 1.44
CA ASP A 14 -5.16 -25.12 0.37
C ASP A 14 -3.63 -25.09 0.19
N GLU A 15 -3.02 -23.90 0.34
CA GLU A 15 -1.59 -23.68 0.11
C GLU A 15 -0.73 -23.90 1.39
N PHE A 16 -1.32 -23.81 2.59
CA PHE A 16 -0.59 -23.91 3.86
C PHE A 16 -1.28 -24.83 4.87
N THR A 17 -0.50 -25.58 5.64
CA THR A 17 -1.03 -26.40 6.75
C THR A 17 -1.25 -25.55 7.99
N LEU A 18 -2.35 -24.79 8.02
CA LEU A 18 -2.73 -23.91 9.12
C LEU A 18 -3.99 -24.41 9.84
N PRO A 19 -4.16 -24.13 11.15
CA PRO A 19 -5.46 -24.19 11.80
C PRO A 19 -6.45 -23.27 11.08
N PRO A 20 -7.78 -23.52 11.13
CA PRO A 20 -8.77 -22.79 10.36
C PRO A 20 -8.57 -21.26 10.44
N PRO A 21 -8.05 -20.62 9.37
CA PRO A 21 -7.63 -19.24 9.42
C PRO A 21 -8.87 -18.35 9.47
N LYS A 22 -8.93 -17.43 10.45
CA LYS A 22 -9.89 -16.32 10.47
C LYS A 22 -9.18 -15.08 9.96
N LEU A 23 -9.72 -14.48 8.91
CA LEU A 23 -9.20 -13.23 8.36
C LEU A 23 -10.02 -12.07 8.90
N ASP A 24 -9.33 -11.17 9.61
CA ASP A 24 -9.87 -9.89 10.04
C ASP A 24 -9.27 -8.77 9.20
N VAL A 25 -10.10 -7.80 8.83
CA VAL A 25 -9.65 -6.60 8.11
C VAL A 25 -9.55 -5.47 9.11
N VAL A 26 -8.34 -4.93 9.24
CA VAL A 26 -8.07 -3.76 10.08
C VAL A 26 -7.73 -2.59 9.17
N GLU A 27 -8.39 -1.46 9.39
CA GLU A 27 -8.10 -0.24 8.65
C GLU A 27 -6.84 0.44 9.16
N VAL A 28 -6.10 1.07 8.25
CA VAL A 28 -4.96 1.91 8.60
C VAL A 28 -5.47 3.32 8.87
N GLU A 29 -5.34 3.80 10.10
CA GLU A 29 -5.87 5.10 10.52
C GLU A 29 -5.33 6.27 9.70
N THR A 30 -4.02 6.30 9.41
CA THR A 30 -3.39 7.34 8.59
C THR A 30 -2.53 6.71 7.51
N PRO A 31 -3.10 6.37 6.34
CA PRO A 31 -2.39 5.71 5.25
C PRO A 31 -1.21 6.53 4.72
N ALA A 32 -1.26 7.86 4.87
CA ALA A 32 -0.19 8.77 4.47
C ALA A 32 1.10 8.62 5.32
N LEU A 33 1.01 8.07 6.54
CA LEU A 33 2.17 7.78 7.38
C LEU A 33 2.68 6.34 7.21
N ASN A 34 2.01 5.52 6.42
CA ASN A 34 2.45 4.17 6.10
C ASN A 34 3.30 4.19 4.82
N ALA A 35 4.60 3.89 4.96
CA ALA A 35 5.55 3.94 3.86
C ALA A 35 5.20 2.98 2.71
N GLN A 36 4.72 1.77 3.02
CA GLN A 36 4.38 0.79 1.99
C GLN A 36 3.16 1.25 1.18
N VAL A 37 2.12 1.73 1.84
CA VAL A 37 0.92 2.25 1.17
C VAL A 37 1.26 3.44 0.27
N MET A 38 2.15 4.33 0.73
CA MET A 38 2.58 5.46 -0.09
C MET A 38 3.46 5.05 -1.26
N ALA A 39 4.33 4.05 -1.11
CA ALA A 39 5.12 3.49 -2.20
C ALA A 39 4.23 2.86 -3.29
N GLU A 40 3.24 2.07 -2.90
CA GLU A 40 2.26 1.46 -3.82
C GLU A 40 1.44 2.54 -4.55
N LYS A 41 1.06 3.62 -3.86
CA LYS A 41 0.40 4.77 -4.51
C LYS A 41 1.27 5.46 -5.55
N ILE A 42 2.57 5.62 -5.28
CA ILE A 42 3.53 6.20 -6.25
C ILE A 42 3.64 5.29 -7.46
N ALA A 43 3.86 3.99 -7.26
CA ALA A 43 3.95 3.01 -8.34
C ALA A 43 2.69 3.01 -9.20
N SER A 44 1.52 2.94 -8.56
CA SER A 44 0.23 2.97 -9.25
C SER A 44 -0.04 4.27 -10.00
N ALA A 45 0.43 5.42 -9.50
CA ALA A 45 0.35 6.67 -10.24
C ALA A 45 1.25 6.65 -11.49
N MET A 46 2.46 6.11 -11.37
CA MET A 46 3.40 5.95 -12.48
C MET A 46 2.88 4.97 -13.54
N GLU A 47 2.25 3.86 -13.14
CA GLU A 47 1.57 2.91 -14.04
C GLU A 47 0.43 3.59 -14.83
N ARG A 48 -0.23 4.57 -14.23
CA ARG A 48 -1.25 5.42 -14.89
C ARG A 48 -0.64 6.56 -15.72
N GLY A 49 0.67 6.57 -15.94
CA GLY A 49 1.37 7.54 -16.79
C GLY A 49 1.77 8.85 -16.11
N TRP A 50 1.77 8.93 -14.77
CA TRP A 50 2.30 10.10 -14.10
C TRP A 50 3.83 10.12 -14.19
N TYR A 51 4.39 11.29 -14.56
CA TYR A 51 5.84 11.51 -14.49
C TYR A 51 6.37 11.29 -13.06
N TYR A 52 7.52 10.62 -12.95
CA TYR A 52 8.14 10.26 -11.67
C TYR A 52 8.29 11.44 -10.70
N ARG A 53 8.66 12.64 -11.21
CA ARG A 53 8.77 13.86 -10.37
C ARG A 53 7.43 14.27 -9.78
N ARG A 54 6.35 14.20 -10.57
CA ARG A 54 4.99 14.55 -10.13
C ARG A 54 4.49 13.54 -9.09
N ALA A 55 4.67 12.24 -9.36
CA ALA A 55 4.26 11.18 -8.45
C ALA A 55 5.02 11.27 -7.11
N GLY A 56 6.35 11.41 -7.16
CA GLY A 56 7.18 11.56 -5.97
C GLY A 56 6.86 12.83 -5.17
N HIS A 57 6.74 13.99 -5.84
CA HIS A 57 6.40 15.24 -5.17
C HIS A 57 5.02 15.19 -4.51
N SER A 58 4.01 14.66 -5.21
CA SER A 58 2.67 14.52 -4.66
C SER A 58 2.64 13.61 -3.43
N ALA A 59 3.41 12.52 -3.44
CA ALA A 59 3.51 11.64 -2.29
C ALA A 59 4.27 12.28 -1.12
N ALA A 60 5.38 12.96 -1.40
CA ALA A 60 6.14 13.68 -0.37
C ALA A 60 5.29 14.75 0.30
N GLN A 61 4.53 15.54 -0.47
CA GLN A 61 3.62 16.55 0.05
C GLN A 61 2.57 15.92 0.97
N ASN A 62 1.91 14.86 0.51
CA ASN A 62 0.88 14.16 1.29
C ASN A 62 1.44 13.60 2.62
N ILE A 63 2.65 13.04 2.61
CA ILE A 63 3.32 12.52 3.80
C ILE A 63 3.64 13.64 4.79
N MET A 64 4.18 14.77 4.30
CA MET A 64 4.49 15.92 5.14
C MET A 64 3.22 16.56 5.72
N ASP A 65 2.16 16.71 4.91
CA ASP A 65 0.86 17.25 5.33
C ASP A 65 0.18 16.38 6.40
N ALA A 66 0.44 15.07 6.39
CA ALA A 66 -0.02 14.13 7.40
C ALA A 66 0.75 14.23 8.73
N GLY A 67 1.70 15.15 8.86
CA GLY A 67 2.44 15.42 10.11
C GLY A 67 3.74 14.62 10.25
N ALA A 68 4.27 14.06 9.16
CA ALA A 68 5.58 13.41 9.21
C ALA A 68 6.69 14.42 9.54
N ARG A 69 7.69 13.98 10.32
CA ARG A 69 8.88 14.80 10.63
C ARG A 69 9.74 15.08 9.40
N GLY A 70 9.69 14.19 8.42
CA GLY A 70 10.48 14.23 7.20
C GLY A 70 10.18 13.00 6.35
N VAL A 71 10.49 13.10 5.06
CA VAL A 71 10.29 12.02 4.09
C VAL A 71 11.45 11.98 3.11
N ILE A 72 11.90 10.78 2.77
CA ILE A 72 12.89 10.54 1.72
C ILE A 72 12.27 9.54 0.76
N ILE A 73 12.20 9.91 -0.53
CA ILE A 73 11.68 9.05 -1.60
C ILE A 73 12.80 8.84 -2.60
N THR A 74 13.15 7.58 -2.83
CA THR A 74 14.12 7.18 -3.85
C THR A 74 13.40 6.47 -4.97
N LEU A 75 13.46 7.02 -6.18
CA LEU A 75 12.93 6.40 -7.39
C LEU A 75 14.11 6.06 -8.30
N ALA A 76 14.16 4.81 -8.76
CA ALA A 76 15.18 4.33 -9.68
C ALA A 76 14.49 3.64 -10.85
N GLY A 77 14.99 3.90 -12.06
CA GLY A 77 14.44 3.38 -13.31
C GLY A 77 15.02 4.12 -14.50
N SER A 78 14.82 3.55 -15.69
CA SER A 78 15.20 4.13 -16.99
C SER A 78 14.01 4.83 -17.64
#